data_AF-A0A377DYT5-F1
#
_entry.id   AF-A0A377DYT5-F1
#
_cell.length_a   1.000
_cell.length_b   1.000
_cell.length_c   1.000
_cell.angle_alpha   90.00
_cell.angle_beta   90.00
_cell.angle_gamma   90.00
#
_symmetry.space_group_name_H-M   'P 1'
#
loop_
_entity.id
_entity.type
_entity.pdbx_description
1 polymer ?
#
loop_
_entity_poly.entity_id
_entity_poly.type
_entity_poly.pdbx_seq_one_letter_code
_entity_poly.pdbx_strand_id
1 'polypeptide(L)'
;MRCPYWVQLLTQIQHDISNGQPIWLALKNTGEFSPLCLQLVRTGEASGSLDLMLDNLAHHHRENTMALADNLAALLEPALLIITGGIIGTLVVAMYLPIFHLGDAMSGMG
;
A
#
# COMPACT_ATOMS: atom_id res chain seq x y z
N MET A 1 -9.46 20.57 3.14
CA MET A 1 -10.10 20.41 1.83
C MET A 1 -11.19 19.35 1.95
N ARG A 2 -12.48 19.73 1.97
CA ARG A 2 -13.60 18.77 1.99
C ARG A 2 -13.93 18.43 0.54
N CYS A 3 -13.67 17.22 0.09
CA CYS A 3 -14.01 16.79 -1.27
C CYS A 3 -15.55 16.76 -1.42
N PRO A 4 -16.13 17.42 -2.43
CA PRO A 4 -17.59 17.51 -2.58
C PRO A 4 -18.25 16.15 -2.84
N TYR A 5 -17.53 15.23 -3.48
CA TYR A 5 -17.98 13.87 -3.77
C TYR A 5 -18.35 13.06 -2.51
N TRP A 6 -17.47 13.04 -1.50
CA TRP A 6 -17.72 12.30 -0.25
C TRP A 6 -18.88 12.87 0.56
N VAL A 7 -19.07 14.19 0.52
CA VAL A 7 -20.20 14.84 1.19
C VAL A 7 -21.51 14.42 0.54
N GLN A 8 -21.57 14.41 -0.80
CA GLN A 8 -22.76 13.96 -1.53
C GLN A 8 -23.09 12.49 -1.25
N LEU A 9 -22.06 11.63 -1.24
CA LEU A 9 -22.21 10.20 -0.97
C LEU A 9 -22.75 9.93 0.45
N LEU A 10 -22.21 10.61 1.47
CA LEU A 10 -22.71 10.53 2.84
C LEU A 10 -24.13 11.08 2.97
N THR A 11 -24.46 12.14 2.24
CA THR A 11 -25.82 12.72 2.24
C THR A 11 -26.83 11.73 1.65
N GLN A 12 -26.45 11.03 0.58
CA GLN A 12 -27.27 9.99 -0.04
C GLN A 12 -27.49 8.81 0.92
N ILE A 13 -26.42 8.32 1.56
CA ILE A 13 -26.50 7.25 2.57
C ILE A 13 -27.41 7.65 3.73
N GLN A 14 -27.26 8.88 4.24
CA GLN A 14 -28.10 9.39 5.32
C GLN A 14 -29.57 9.45 4.92
N HIS A 15 -29.86 9.86 3.68
CA HIS A 15 -31.22 9.88 3.16
C HIS A 15 -31.82 8.47 3.10
N ASP A 16 -31.08 7.50 2.58
CA ASP A 16 -31.52 6.09 2.48
C ASP A 16 -31.78 5.46 3.87
N ILE A 17 -30.91 5.75 4.84
CA ILE A 17 -31.09 5.31 6.24
C ILE A 17 -32.33 5.97 6.86
N SER A 18 -32.53 7.27 6.63
CA SER A 18 -33.69 8.01 7.13
C SER A 18 -35.01 7.51 6.55
N ASN A 19 -34.97 6.96 5.33
CA ASN A 19 -36.09 6.28 4.67
C ASN A 19 -36.31 4.84 5.16
N GLY A 20 -35.55 4.37 6.15
CA GLY A 20 -35.70 3.06 6.77
C GLY A 20 -34.91 1.93 6.10
N GLN A 21 -34.00 2.23 5.18
CA GLN A 21 -33.09 1.20 4.69
C GLN A 21 -32.05 0.84 5.76
N PRO A 22 -31.69 -0.46 5.87
CA PRO A 22 -30.61 -0.86 6.75
C PRO A 22 -29.28 -0.26 6.27
N ILE A 23 -28.43 0.09 7.24
CA ILE A 23 -27.18 0.81 7.04
C ILE A 23 -26.27 0.06 6.07
N TRP A 24 -26.14 -1.27 6.22
CA TRP A 24 -25.32 -2.08 5.31
C TRP A 24 -25.79 -2.01 3.84
N LEU A 25 -27.09 -1.84 3.61
CA LEU A 25 -27.67 -1.78 2.27
C LEU A 25 -27.46 -0.38 1.66
N ALA A 26 -27.66 0.68 2.45
CA ALA A 26 -27.37 2.05 2.02
C ALA A 26 -25.89 2.22 1.62
N LEU A 27 -24.96 1.67 2.43
CA LEU A 27 -23.53 1.64 2.10
C LEU A 27 -23.25 0.82 0.84
N LYS A 28 -23.87 -0.37 0.70
CA LYS A 28 -23.69 -1.24 -0.47
C LYS A 28 -24.13 -0.56 -1.78
N ASN A 29 -25.21 0.20 -1.74
CA ASN A 29 -25.75 0.87 -2.94
C ASN A 29 -24.80 1.93 -3.51
N THR A 30 -23.88 2.46 -2.71
CA THR A 30 -22.89 3.44 -3.17
C THR A 30 -21.70 2.82 -3.90
N GLY A 31 -21.41 1.53 -3.72
CA GLY A 31 -20.32 0.82 -4.42
C GLY A 31 -18.89 1.18 -4.02
N GLU A 32 -18.69 2.24 -3.24
CA GLU A 32 -17.36 2.74 -2.84
C GLU A 32 -16.75 1.98 -1.64
N PHE A 33 -17.54 1.18 -0.92
CA PHE A 33 -17.10 0.48 0.29
C PHE A 33 -16.62 -0.95 -0.01
N SER A 34 -15.49 -1.33 0.61
CA SER A 34 -14.92 -2.68 0.51
C SER A 34 -15.89 -3.76 1.03
N PRO A 35 -15.87 -4.99 0.46
CA PRO A 35 -16.69 -6.11 0.94
C PRO A 35 -16.57 -6.39 2.44
N LEU A 36 -15.37 -6.21 3.01
CA LEU A 36 -15.13 -6.39 4.45
C LEU A 36 -15.88 -5.35 5.30
N CYS A 37 -15.90 -4.09 4.85
CA CYS A 37 -16.67 -3.03 5.49
C CYS A 37 -18.16 -3.38 5.52
N LEU A 38 -18.72 -3.78 4.37
CA LEU A 38 -20.13 -4.15 4.27
C LEU A 38 -20.50 -5.34 5.16
N GLN A 39 -19.60 -6.32 5.29
CA GLN A 39 -19.81 -7.48 6.18
C GLN A 39 -19.79 -7.09 7.66
N LEU A 40 -18.82 -6.29 8.09
CA LEU A 40 -18.72 -5.83 9.48
C LEU A 40 -19.90 -4.94 9.87
N VAL A 41 -20.31 -4.03 8.99
CA VAL A 41 -21.50 -3.21 9.18
C VAL A 41 -22.75 -4.06 9.26
N ARG A 42 -22.94 -5.04 8.36
CA ARG A 42 -24.11 -5.92 8.38
C ARG A 42 -24.19 -6.74 9.67
N THR A 43 -23.07 -7.30 10.12
CA THR A 43 -23.01 -8.07 11.37
C THR A 43 -23.20 -7.18 12.58
N GLY A 44 -22.61 -5.98 12.59
CA GLY A 44 -22.75 -4.99 13.65
C GLY A 44 -24.18 -4.45 13.78
N GLU A 45 -24.83 -4.17 12.65
CA GLU A 45 -26.24 -3.75 12.61
C GLU A 45 -27.18 -4.86 13.09
N ALA A 46 -26.98 -6.11 12.67
CA ALA A 46 -27.81 -7.24 13.10
C ALA A 46 -27.64 -7.62 14.58
N SER A 47 -26.46 -7.34 15.16
CA SER A 47 -26.14 -7.64 16.56
C SER A 47 -26.27 -6.46 17.52
N GLY A 48 -26.58 -5.26 17.01
CA GLY A 48 -26.59 -4.02 17.79
C GLY A 48 -25.20 -3.57 18.26
N SER A 49 -24.12 -4.07 17.64
CA SER A 49 -22.72 -3.78 18.01
C SER A 49 -21.98 -2.97 16.94
N LEU A 50 -22.71 -2.14 16.19
CA LEU A 50 -22.19 -1.40 15.04
C LEU A 50 -20.97 -0.54 15.38
N ASP A 51 -20.98 0.16 16.51
CA ASP A 51 -19.85 0.99 16.94
C ASP A 51 -18.56 0.18 17.09
N LEU A 52 -18.65 -1.00 17.72
CA LEU A 52 -17.51 -1.90 17.94
C LEU A 52 -17.01 -2.46 16.59
N MET A 53 -17.92 -2.84 15.68
CA MET A 53 -17.54 -3.35 14.36
C MET A 53 -16.91 -2.27 13.47
N LEU A 54 -17.37 -1.02 13.55
CA LEU A 54 -16.77 0.12 12.83
C LEU A 54 -15.40 0.48 13.40
N ASP A 55 -15.22 0.41 14.71
CA ASP A 55 -13.91 0.61 15.35
C ASP A 55 -12.90 -0.47 14.93
N ASN A 56 -13.32 -1.74 14.91
CA ASN A 56 -12.52 -2.85 14.38
C ASN A 56 -12.15 -2.64 12.90
N LEU A 57 -13.07 -2.15 12.08
CA LEU A 57 -12.80 -1.83 10.68
C LEU A 57 -11.74 -0.72 10.56
N ALA A 58 -11.85 0.34 11.36
CA ALA A 58 -10.89 1.44 11.38
C ALA A 58 -9.51 0.97 11.84
N HIS A 59 -9.44 0.10 12.84
CA HIS A 59 -8.22 -0.56 13.27
C HIS A 59 -7.59 -1.40 12.16
N HIS A 60 -8.37 -2.26 11.51
CA HIS A 60 -7.87 -3.12 10.44
C HIS A 60 -7.35 -2.33 9.23
N HIS A 61 -8.04 -1.25 8.83
CA HIS A 61 -7.55 -0.38 7.76
C HIS A 61 -6.25 0.33 8.12
N ARG A 62 -6.11 0.79 9.37
CA ARG A 62 -4.89 1.43 9.85
C ARG A 62 -3.73 0.46 9.87
N GLU A 63 -3.94 -0.75 10.39
CA GLU A 63 -2.93 -1.81 10.45
C GLU A 63 -2.48 -2.23 9.05
N ASN A 64 -3.41 -2.43 8.11
CA ASN A 64 -3.04 -2.74 6.72
C ASN A 64 -2.23 -1.61 6.08
N THR A 65 -2.60 -0.35 6.34
CA THR A 65 -1.87 0.81 5.79
C THR A 65 -0.46 0.91 6.37
N MET A 66 -0.30 0.71 7.69
CA MET A 66 1.00 0.68 8.36
C MET A 66 1.85 -0.50 7.86
N ALA A 67 1.27 -1.69 7.75
CA ALA A 67 1.96 -2.87 7.26
C ALA A 67 2.45 -2.69 5.82
N LEU A 68 1.67 -2.04 4.94
CA LEU A 68 2.15 -1.70 3.60
C LEU A 68 3.35 -0.75 3.66
N ALA A 69 3.28 0.30 4.49
CA ALA A 69 4.38 1.25 4.65
C ALA A 69 5.66 0.57 5.15
N ASP A 70 5.55 -0.29 6.17
CA ASP A 70 6.68 -1.03 6.73
C ASP A 70 7.28 -2.02 5.71
N ASN A 71 6.45 -2.72 4.93
CA ASN A 71 6.93 -3.60 3.87
C ASN A 71 7.67 -2.83 2.77
N LEU A 72 7.17 -1.66 2.37
CA LEU A 72 7.86 -0.80 1.41
C LEU A 72 9.22 -0.35 1.94
N ALA A 73 9.29 0.04 3.22
CA ALA A 73 10.54 0.41 3.88
C ALA A 73 11.51 -0.78 3.96
N ALA A 74 11.02 -1.99 4.28
CA ALA A 74 11.83 -3.20 4.34
C ALA A 74 12.39 -3.63 2.98
N LEU A 75 11.68 -3.37 1.88
CA LEU A 75 12.17 -3.63 0.52
C LEU A 75 13.19 -2.58 0.03
N LEU A 76 13.16 -1.38 0.59
CA LEU A 76 14.10 -0.32 0.26
C LEU A 76 15.53 -0.67 0.67
N GLU A 77 15.72 -1.34 1.81
CA GLU A 77 17.04 -1.76 2.30
C GLU A 77 17.80 -2.69 1.32
N PRO A 78 17.25 -3.84 0.88
CA PRO A 78 17.93 -4.70 -0.08
C PRO A 78 18.08 -4.04 -1.45
N ALA A 79 17.16 -3.18 -1.87
CA ALA A 79 17.29 -2.43 -3.13
C ALA A 79 18.51 -1.51 -3.12
N LEU A 80 18.74 -0.78 -2.01
CA LEU A 80 19.91 0.07 -1.84
C LEU A 80 21.23 -0.72 -1.87
N LEU A 81 21.25 -1.91 -1.27
CA LEU A 81 22.41 -2.81 -1.31
C LEU A 81 22.74 -3.27 -2.73
N ILE A 82 21.73 -3.65 -3.52
CA ILE A 82 21.92 -4.04 -4.92
C ILE A 82 22.47 -2.88 -5.74
N ILE A 83 21.91 -1.67 -5.58
CA ILE A 83 22.37 -0.47 -6.30
C ILE A 83 23.82 -0.15 -5.92
N THR A 84 24.13 -0.13 -4.63
CA THR A 84 25.48 0.19 -4.13
C THR A 84 26.50 -0.86 -4.57
N GLY A 85 26.15 -2.14 -4.46
CA GLY A 85 26.97 -3.26 -4.94
C GLY A 85 27.21 -3.19 -6.45
N GLY A 86 26.20 -2.81 -7.23
CA GLY A 86 26.32 -2.55 -8.66
C GLY A 86 27.31 -1.44 -8.97
N ILE A 87 27.18 -0.29 -8.32
CA ILE A 87 28.08 0.86 -8.51
C ILE A 87 29.53 0.48 -8.19
N ILE A 88 29.76 -0.12 -7.01
CA ILE A 88 31.11 -0.51 -6.57
C ILE A 88 31.68 -1.60 -7.50
N GLY A 89 30.87 -2.61 -7.85
CA GLY A 89 31.26 -3.70 -8.73
C GLY A 89 31.67 -3.20 -10.12
N THR A 90 30.88 -2.30 -10.71
CA THR A 90 31.21 -1.68 -12.00
C THR A 90 32.47 -0.84 -11.91
N LEU A 91 32.67 -0.08 -10.83
CA LEU A 91 33.87 0.74 -10.62
C LEU A 91 35.14 -0.13 -10.55
N VAL A 92 35.10 -1.22 -9.81
CA VAL A 92 36.22 -2.17 -9.70
C VAL A 92 36.57 -2.74 -11.08
N VAL A 93 35.58 -3.25 -11.82
CA VAL A 93 35.83 -3.80 -13.17
C VAL A 93 36.42 -2.72 -14.08
N ALA A 94 35.85 -1.52 -14.11
CA ALA A 94 36.33 -0.42 -14.95
C ALA A 94 37.78 0.00 -14.62
N MET A 95 38.19 -0.11 -13.36
CA MET A 95 39.54 0.26 -12.93
C MET A 95 40.58 -0.84 -13.23
N TYR A 96 40.22 -2.12 -13.08
CA TYR A 96 41.18 -3.23 -13.25
C TYR A 96 41.29 -3.74 -14.69
N LEU A 97 40.22 -3.72 -15.47
CA LEU A 97 40.20 -4.22 -16.85
C LEU A 97 41.26 -3.54 -17.75
N PRO A 98 41.50 -2.22 -17.69
CA PRO A 98 42.57 -1.56 -18.45
C PRO A 98 43.98 -1.99 -18.02
N ILE A 99 44.18 -2.31 -16.74
CA ILE A 99 45.48 -2.78 -16.21
C ILE A 99 45.80 -4.16 -16.81
N PHE A 100 44.81 -5.06 -16.88
CA PHE A 100 44.96 -6.35 -17.55
C PHE A 100 45.28 -6.19 -19.04
N HIS A 101 44.54 -5.33 -19.75
CA HIS A 101 44.81 -5.07 -21.16
C HIS A 101 46.21 -4.48 -21.40
N LEU A 102 46.72 -3.61 -20.51
CA LEU A 102 48.10 -3.12 -20.59
C LEU A 102 49.11 -4.24 -20.36
N GLY A 103 48.86 -5.13 -19.38
CA GLY A 103 49.72 -6.28 -19.11
C GLY A 103 49.81 -7.26 -20.28
N ASP A 104 48.69 -7.53 -20.95
CA ASP A 104 48.65 -8.37 -22.15
C ASP A 104 49.37 -7.71 -23.33
N ALA A 105 49.18 -6.40 -23.54
CA ALA A 105 49.88 -5.65 -24.58
C ALA A 105 51.40 -5.60 -24.37
N MET A 106 51.86 -5.54 -23.12
CA MET A 106 53.28 -5.54 -22.78
C MET A 106 53.91 -6.94 -22.82
N SER A 107 53.16 -8.00 -22.48
CA SER A 107 53.67 -9.38 -22.53
C SER A 107 53.72 -9.96 -23.95
N GLY A 108 52.94 -9.43 -24.90
CA GLY A 108 53.01 -9.79 -26.32
C GLY A 108 54.17 -9.17 -27.11
N MET A 109 55.00 -8.32 -26.50
CA MET A 109 56.18 -7.69 -27.12
C MET A 109 57.53 -8.36 -26.75
N GLY A 110 57.51 -9.58 -26.19
CA GLY A 110 58.69 -10.39 -25.84
C GLY A 110 58.84 -11.65 -26.68
#